data_AF-A0A9D4B3Q7-F1
#
_entry.id   AF-A0A9D4B3Q7-F1
#
_cell.length_a   1.000
_cell.length_b   1.000
_cell.length_c   1.000
_cell.angle_alpha   90.00
_cell.angle_beta   90.00
_cell.angle_gamma   90.00
#
_symmetry.space_group_name_H-M   'P 1'
#
loop_
_entity.id
_entity.type
_entity.pdbx_description
1 polymer ?
#
loop_
_entity_poly.entity_id
_entity_poly.type
_entity_poly.pdbx_seq_one_letter_code
_entity_poly.pdbx_strand_id
1 'polypeptide(L)'
;MPVQQRKVKGTPSDINVIYESKDEGKANAQAGPAAVIAVYQLSQKSEQQLEVIDLENIILSDTLQQLTTGKEDNCSMCEVDWDQQAASCYSFSTSAKSWHNSLDACTAISASLVKIDTKKELEFLKHEISKRVYVRQGQQFHFSFWTGLNYDNDIGNWTWADGSPFSFQLGSEKMGPVAYFSLCLLGCLIFNPSLEGIGAISCPEDWIQYKDFCYGFFSDKMTWSEAEVECQYHRKGAHLASILNEAEGNTVAKYISMSHSPTDRVWIGLQDPRQNRHWRWTDSSLYSYSAWYAGEPNNQGGVEYCTELLSHTGFKNWNDTPCNNQNGYVCKYEL
;
A
#
# COMPACT_ATOMS: atom_id res chain seq x y z
N MET A 1 -9.15 11.01 1.33
CA MET A 1 -9.43 10.16 0.14
C MET A 1 -8.50 8.94 0.17
N PRO A 2 -8.75 7.81 -0.53
CA PRO A 2 -8.05 6.56 -0.23
C PRO A 2 -6.57 6.64 -0.64
N VAL A 3 -5.67 6.41 0.32
CA VAL A 3 -4.27 6.04 0.07
C VAL A 3 -4.31 4.78 -0.79
N GLN A 4 -4.20 4.92 -2.10
CA GLN A 4 -4.17 3.77 -2.98
C GLN A 4 -2.78 3.12 -2.86
N GLN A 5 -2.72 1.79 -2.72
CA GLN A 5 -1.50 1.03 -2.94
C GLN A 5 -1.60 0.39 -4.33
N ARG A 6 -1.26 1.13 -5.40
CA ARG A 6 -1.07 0.51 -6.72
C ARG A 6 0.39 0.10 -6.88
N LYS A 7 0.60 -1.15 -7.30
CA LYS A 7 1.85 -1.54 -7.97
C LYS A 7 2.08 -0.58 -9.13
N VAL A 8 3.11 0.25 -9.02
CA VAL A 8 3.59 1.07 -10.12
C VAL A 8 4.11 0.10 -11.19
N LYS A 9 3.54 0.09 -12.39
CA LYS A 9 4.08 -0.72 -13.49
C LYS A 9 5.53 -0.28 -13.73
N GLY A 10 6.49 -1.14 -13.40
CA GLY A 10 7.93 -0.87 -13.49
C GLY A 10 8.69 -1.06 -12.17
N THR A 11 8.04 -0.99 -11.00
CA THR A 11 8.68 -1.37 -9.75
C THR A 11 8.73 -2.90 -9.64
N PRO A 12 9.88 -3.50 -9.31
CA PRO A 12 9.99 -4.94 -9.08
C PRO A 12 8.96 -5.39 -8.04
N SER A 13 8.48 -6.62 -8.19
CA SER A 13 7.42 -7.27 -7.40
C SER A 13 7.59 -7.23 -5.88
N ASP A 14 8.73 -6.77 -5.38
CA ASP A 14 9.20 -6.99 -4.01
C ASP A 14 9.27 -5.69 -3.19
N ILE A 15 8.77 -4.56 -3.71
CA ILE A 15 8.72 -3.28 -2.96
C ILE A 15 7.27 -2.80 -2.82
N ASN A 16 6.77 -2.83 -1.58
CA ASN A 16 5.56 -2.11 -1.18
C ASN A 16 5.92 -0.63 -0.99
N VAL A 17 6.02 0.10 -2.10
CA VAL A 17 6.13 1.55 -2.08
C VAL A 17 4.76 2.15 -1.80
N ILE A 18 4.63 2.88 -0.70
CA ILE A 18 3.40 3.58 -0.35
C ILE A 18 3.45 5.01 -0.91
N TYR A 19 2.34 5.48 -1.46
CA TYR A 19 2.13 6.84 -1.99
C TYR A 19 0.79 7.37 -1.49
N GLU A 20 0.61 8.69 -1.43
CA GLU A 20 -0.67 9.34 -1.06
C GLU A 20 -1.26 10.09 -2.28
N SER A 21 -2.55 10.47 -2.24
CA SER A 21 -3.16 11.39 -3.22
C SER A 21 -3.52 12.68 -2.50
N LYS A 22 -3.24 13.82 -3.14
CA LYS A 22 -3.36 15.17 -2.56
C LYS A 22 -4.82 15.61 -2.39
N ASP A 23 -5.55 15.03 -1.45
CA ASP A 23 -6.86 15.53 -0.99
C ASP A 23 -7.08 15.26 0.50
N GLU A 24 -6.97 16.38 1.24
CA GLU A 24 -7.44 16.71 2.58
C GLU A 24 -7.04 15.81 3.77
N GLY A 25 -6.29 16.43 4.68
CA GLY A 25 -5.79 15.87 5.92
C GLY A 25 -6.88 15.22 6.78
N LYS A 26 -6.74 13.91 6.97
CA LYS A 26 -7.03 13.14 8.18
C LYS A 26 -6.46 11.75 7.94
N ALA A 27 -5.16 11.63 8.23
CA ALA A 27 -4.46 10.35 8.18
C ALA A 27 -4.87 9.53 9.41
N ASN A 28 -5.60 8.44 9.19
CA ASN A 28 -5.55 7.31 10.09
C ASN A 28 -5.62 6.05 9.22
N ALA A 29 -4.47 5.47 8.93
CA ALA A 29 -4.37 4.26 8.13
C ALA A 29 -3.45 3.27 8.84
N GLN A 30 -4.01 2.11 9.19
CA GLN A 30 -3.26 0.90 9.49
C GLN A 30 -2.56 0.42 8.23
N ALA A 31 -1.27 0.75 8.17
CA ALA A 31 -0.28 -0.19 7.72
C ALA A 31 0.52 -0.59 8.97
N GLY A 32 1.15 -1.77 8.98
CA GLY A 32 2.27 -2.00 9.90
C GLY A 32 3.20 -0.78 9.86
N PRO A 33 3.85 -0.40 10.99
CA PRO A 33 4.41 0.94 11.20
C PRO A 33 5.10 1.46 9.93
N ALA A 34 4.42 2.37 9.22
CA ALA A 34 4.89 2.87 7.94
C ALA A 34 6.06 3.81 8.20
N ALA A 35 7.24 3.32 7.88
CA ALA A 35 8.51 3.98 8.06
C ALA A 35 8.77 5.00 6.95
N VAL A 36 9.79 5.84 7.12
CA VAL A 36 10.12 6.93 6.20
C VAL A 36 11.49 6.69 5.59
N ILE A 37 11.62 6.81 4.26
CA ILE A 37 12.93 6.89 3.60
C ILE A 37 13.16 8.34 3.22
N ALA A 38 14.15 8.94 3.86
CA ALA A 38 14.65 10.27 3.53
C ALA A 38 15.85 10.15 2.59
N VAL A 39 15.94 11.02 1.60
CA VAL A 39 17.12 11.20 0.75
C VAL A 39 17.50 12.68 0.73
N TYR A 40 18.79 12.98 0.87
CA TYR A 40 19.31 14.29 0.52
C TYR A 40 20.44 14.15 -0.48
N GLN A 41 20.47 15.09 -1.42
CA GLN A 41 21.54 15.17 -2.41
C GLN A 41 22.73 15.87 -1.79
N LEU A 42 23.89 15.24 -1.91
CA LEU A 42 25.15 15.88 -1.54
C LEU A 42 25.40 17.02 -2.51
N SER A 43 25.53 18.24 -2.00
CA SER A 43 25.80 19.39 -2.88
C SER A 43 27.13 19.16 -3.59
N GLN A 44 27.12 19.08 -4.91
CA GLN A 44 28.22 19.66 -5.67
C GLN A 44 27.93 21.16 -5.73
N LYS A 45 28.83 22.00 -5.20
CA LYS A 45 28.78 23.44 -5.52
C LYS A 45 28.85 23.55 -7.04
N SER A 46 27.75 23.86 -7.70
CA SER A 46 27.78 24.32 -9.09
C SER A 46 28.13 25.81 -9.09
N GLU A 47 29.20 26.17 -9.79
CA GLU A 47 29.44 27.55 -10.19
C GLU A 47 28.25 28.04 -11.02
N GLN A 48 27.57 29.08 -10.55
CA GLN A 48 26.68 29.86 -11.40
C GLN A 48 27.52 30.81 -12.26
N GLN A 49 27.24 30.75 -13.56
CA GLN A 49 27.42 31.80 -14.57
C GLN A 49 28.83 32.27 -14.89
N LEU A 50 29.33 31.83 -16.06
CA LEU A 50 29.91 32.75 -17.02
C LEU A 50 29.32 32.44 -18.40
N GLU A 51 28.54 33.38 -18.93
CA GLU A 51 28.21 33.48 -20.35
C GLU A 51 29.51 33.64 -21.14
N VAL A 52 29.72 32.81 -22.17
CA VAL A 52 30.32 33.26 -23.44
C VAL A 52 29.64 32.49 -24.56
N ILE A 53 28.83 33.21 -25.34
CA ILE A 53 28.53 32.84 -26.72
C ILE A 53 29.79 33.18 -27.52
N ASP A 54 30.36 32.23 -28.25
CA ASP A 54 30.67 32.51 -29.65
C ASP A 54 30.75 31.25 -30.51
N LEU A 55 30.25 31.42 -31.73
CA LEU A 55 30.14 30.43 -32.78
C LEU A 55 31.50 30.25 -33.49
N GLU A 56 31.56 29.15 -34.24
CA GLU A 56 32.41 28.88 -35.39
C GLU A 56 33.56 27.87 -35.23
N ASN A 57 33.51 26.89 -36.14
CA ASN A 57 34.62 26.15 -36.74
C ASN A 57 35.19 24.96 -35.93
N ILE A 58 34.79 23.71 -36.24
CA ILE A 58 35.28 22.85 -37.35
C ILE A 58 36.39 21.89 -36.87
N ILE A 59 36.24 20.62 -37.28
CA ILE A 59 37.21 19.51 -37.39
C ILE A 59 37.40 18.56 -36.19
N LEU A 60 36.89 17.33 -36.42
CA LEU A 60 37.48 16.00 -36.21
C LEU A 60 38.67 15.90 -35.23
N SER A 61 38.56 15.01 -34.25
CA SER A 61 39.14 13.66 -34.34
C SER A 61 39.14 12.97 -32.98
N ASP A 62 39.11 11.64 -33.03
CA ASP A 62 39.39 10.71 -31.95
C ASP A 62 40.63 11.10 -31.15
N THR A 63 40.49 11.91 -30.10
CA THR A 63 41.54 12.09 -29.08
C THR A 63 40.99 12.73 -27.82
N LEU A 64 40.14 11.99 -27.08
CA LEU A 64 39.98 12.24 -25.65
C LEU A 64 39.64 10.95 -24.88
N GLN A 65 40.33 9.87 -25.24
CA GLN A 65 40.54 8.70 -24.38
C GLN A 65 41.64 8.92 -23.30
N GLN A 66 41.96 10.18 -22.96
CA GLN A 66 42.97 10.54 -21.95
C GLN A 66 42.51 11.65 -20.98
N LEU A 67 41.27 11.60 -20.52
CA LEU A 67 40.86 12.25 -19.26
C LEU A 67 40.42 11.23 -18.19
N THR A 68 40.97 10.02 -18.22
CA THR A 68 41.06 9.18 -17.02
C THR A 68 42.11 9.78 -16.08
N THR A 69 41.68 10.74 -15.26
CA THR A 69 42.16 11.08 -13.90
C THR A 69 41.60 12.45 -13.49
N GLY A 70 40.33 12.71 -13.80
CA GLY A 70 39.57 13.79 -13.19
C GLY A 70 39.11 13.37 -11.82
N LYS A 71 39.91 13.69 -10.80
CA LYS A 71 39.54 14.03 -9.42
C LYS A 71 38.13 13.57 -9.01
N GLU A 72 38.04 12.54 -8.16
CA GLU A 72 36.83 12.28 -7.38
C GLU A 72 36.53 13.56 -6.58
N ASP A 73 35.59 14.34 -7.09
CA ASP A 73 35.12 15.54 -6.42
C ASP A 73 34.57 15.13 -5.07
N ASN A 74 35.14 15.75 -4.04
CA ASN A 74 34.90 15.53 -2.63
C ASN A 74 33.40 15.70 -2.31
N CYS A 75 32.61 14.65 -2.54
CA CYS A 75 31.27 14.51 -2.02
C CYS A 75 31.40 14.47 -0.49
N SER A 76 30.81 15.44 0.20
CA SER A 76 30.75 15.41 1.66
C SER A 76 30.17 14.07 2.10
N MET A 77 30.88 13.33 2.96
CA MET A 77 30.39 12.05 3.47
C MET A 77 29.01 12.24 4.10
N CYS A 78 28.16 11.22 3.98
CA CYS A 78 26.88 11.23 4.65
C CYS A 78 27.06 11.38 6.16
N GLU A 79 26.10 12.03 6.81
CA GLU A 79 25.98 12.06 8.27
C GLU A 79 26.03 10.64 8.87
N VAL A 80 26.44 10.54 10.13
CA VAL A 80 26.48 9.26 10.87
C VAL A 80 25.07 8.65 10.85
N ASP A 81 24.97 7.34 10.56
CA ASP A 81 23.72 6.56 10.40
C ASP A 81 22.92 6.77 9.09
N TRP A 82 23.50 7.46 8.11
CA TRP A 82 22.98 7.50 6.74
C TRP A 82 23.75 6.54 5.83
N ASP A 83 23.02 5.79 5.00
CA ASP A 83 23.60 4.92 3.99
C ASP A 83 23.90 5.71 2.72
N GLN A 84 25.09 5.56 2.13
CA GLN A 84 25.48 6.29 0.91
C GLN A 84 25.32 5.43 -0.34
N GLN A 85 24.70 6.00 -1.38
CA GLN A 85 24.74 5.43 -2.73
C GLN A 85 24.93 6.56 -3.75
N ALA A 86 26.04 6.49 -4.49
CA ALA A 86 26.48 7.55 -5.41
C ALA A 86 26.54 8.94 -4.72
N ALA A 87 25.89 9.96 -5.28
CA ALA A 87 25.86 11.33 -4.76
C ALA A 87 24.68 11.59 -3.79
N SER A 88 24.03 10.53 -3.31
CA SER A 88 22.85 10.62 -2.44
C SER A 88 23.09 9.89 -1.12
N CYS A 89 22.53 10.44 -0.05
CA CYS A 89 22.51 9.84 1.28
C CYS A 89 21.08 9.47 1.65
N TYR A 90 20.90 8.27 2.21
CA TYR A 90 19.59 7.70 2.54
C TYR A 90 19.48 7.41 4.04
N SER A 91 18.35 7.77 4.65
CA SER A 91 18.03 7.45 6.04
C SER A 91 16.68 6.76 6.12
N PHE A 92 16.61 5.75 6.98
CA PHE A 92 15.46 4.89 7.15
C PHE A 92 14.91 5.09 8.58
N SER A 93 13.82 5.83 8.71
CA SER A 93 13.17 6.06 10.00
C SER A 93 12.08 5.03 10.24
N THR A 94 12.17 4.25 11.31
CA THR A 94 11.13 3.27 11.71
C THR A 94 9.94 3.91 12.44
N SER A 95 9.90 5.25 12.55
CA SER A 95 8.80 5.97 13.18
C SER A 95 7.59 6.02 12.24
N ALA A 96 6.48 5.41 12.68
CA ALA A 96 5.22 5.44 11.94
C ALA A 96 4.68 6.87 11.79
N LYS A 97 4.54 7.33 10.55
CA LYS A 97 4.01 8.66 10.20
C LYS A 97 3.11 8.57 8.96
N SER A 98 2.21 9.54 8.76
CA SER A 98 1.52 9.73 7.48
C SER A 98 2.50 10.21 6.41
N TRP A 99 2.15 10.10 5.12
CA TRP A 99 3.04 10.57 4.04
C TRP A 99 3.39 12.06 4.22
N HIS A 100 2.39 12.91 4.51
CA HIS A 100 2.58 14.33 4.77
C HIS A 100 3.49 14.60 5.98
N ASN A 101 3.23 13.96 7.12
CA ASN A 101 4.08 14.12 8.32
C ASN A 101 5.50 13.55 8.10
N SER A 102 5.65 12.60 7.19
CA SER A 102 6.94 12.04 6.77
C SER A 102 7.70 13.03 5.90
N LEU A 103 7.03 13.67 4.95
CA LEU A 103 7.59 14.75 4.14
C LEU A 103 8.03 15.93 5.01
N ASP A 104 7.20 16.35 5.97
CA ASP A 104 7.55 17.41 6.93
C ASP A 104 8.77 17.03 7.79
N ALA A 105 8.85 15.76 8.21
CA ALA A 105 10.00 15.26 8.97
C ALA A 105 11.30 15.22 8.13
N CYS A 106 11.20 14.83 6.85
CA CYS A 106 12.34 14.84 5.92
C CYS A 106 12.81 16.28 5.64
N THR A 107 11.87 17.19 5.37
CA THR A 107 12.21 18.59 5.07
C THR A 107 12.82 19.31 6.27
N ALA A 108 12.40 18.97 7.51
CA ALA A 108 13.01 19.48 8.73
C ALA A 108 14.50 19.14 8.89
N ILE A 109 14.98 18.07 8.24
CA ILE A 109 16.39 17.64 8.23
C ILE A 109 17.07 17.94 6.89
N SER A 110 16.55 18.90 6.11
CA SER A 110 17.07 19.26 4.77
C SER A 110 17.13 18.09 3.78
N ALA A 111 16.24 17.12 3.95
CA ALA A 111 16.05 15.98 3.07
C ALA A 111 14.67 16.02 2.41
N SER A 112 14.43 15.11 1.48
CA SER A 112 13.12 14.85 0.88
C SER A 112 12.78 13.38 1.04
N LEU A 113 11.50 13.02 0.87
CA LEU A 113 11.13 11.62 0.67
C LEU A 113 11.82 11.06 -0.57
N VAL A 114 12.19 9.79 -0.52
CA VAL A 114 13.01 9.16 -1.58
C VAL A 114 12.33 9.23 -2.95
N LYS A 115 13.10 9.67 -3.93
CA LYS A 115 12.79 9.56 -5.35
C LYS A 115 13.59 8.40 -5.93
N ILE A 116 13.00 7.62 -6.83
CA ILE A 116 13.69 6.47 -7.43
C ILE A 116 13.83 6.71 -8.92
N ASP A 117 15.03 7.10 -9.33
CA ASP A 117 15.35 7.50 -10.71
C ASP A 117 16.15 6.45 -11.47
N THR A 118 16.81 5.51 -10.77
CA THR A 118 17.66 4.50 -11.41
C THR A 118 17.40 3.09 -10.91
N LYS A 119 17.63 2.09 -11.78
CA LYS A 119 17.63 0.67 -11.38
C LYS A 119 18.65 0.38 -10.27
N LYS A 120 19.79 1.08 -10.26
CA LYS A 120 20.83 0.90 -9.23
C LYS A 120 20.34 1.37 -7.85
N GLU A 121 19.69 2.53 -7.80
CA GLU A 121 19.06 3.07 -6.59
C GLU A 121 17.94 2.15 -6.09
N LEU A 122 17.10 1.66 -7.00
CA LEU A 122 16.05 0.70 -6.69
C LEU A 122 16.59 -0.59 -6.05
N GLU A 123 17.63 -1.20 -6.62
CA GLU A 123 18.24 -2.42 -6.06
C GLU A 123 18.97 -2.16 -4.73
N PHE A 124 19.59 -0.99 -4.57
CA PHE A 124 20.16 -0.56 -3.29
C PHE A 124 19.08 -0.45 -2.20
N LEU A 125 17.97 0.24 -2.49
CA LEU A 125 16.86 0.40 -1.55
C LEU A 125 16.25 -0.95 -1.16
N LYS A 126 16.05 -1.87 -2.10
CA LYS A 126 15.60 -3.24 -1.79
C LYS A 126 16.51 -3.94 -0.81
N HIS A 127 17.81 -3.88 -1.07
CA HIS A 127 18.81 -4.54 -0.24
C HIS A 127 18.77 -3.98 1.18
N GLU A 128 18.73 -2.66 1.34
CA GLU A 128 18.69 -2.00 2.65
C GLU A 128 17.37 -2.21 3.40
N ILE A 129 16.23 -2.16 2.71
CA ILE A 129 14.91 -2.44 3.29
C ILE A 129 14.82 -3.89 3.76
N SER A 130 15.37 -4.85 3.01
CA SER A 130 15.30 -6.28 3.35
C SER A 130 15.97 -6.62 4.69
N LYS A 131 16.99 -5.84 5.09
CA LYS A 131 17.69 -5.99 6.37
C LYS A 131 16.88 -5.47 7.56
N ARG A 132 15.88 -4.61 7.30
CA ARG A 132 15.13 -3.87 8.31
C ARG A 132 13.83 -4.61 8.61
N VAL A 133 13.86 -5.32 9.74
CA VAL A 133 12.76 -6.16 10.21
C VAL A 133 12.47 -5.87 11.67
N TYR A 134 11.24 -6.10 12.09
CA TYR A 134 10.82 -6.05 13.48
C TYR A 134 10.22 -7.37 13.90
N VAL A 135 10.32 -7.69 15.20
CA VAL A 135 9.78 -8.91 15.77
C VAL A 135 8.52 -8.58 16.56
N ARG A 136 7.41 -9.25 16.26
CA ARG A 136 6.16 -9.16 17.00
C ARG A 136 5.69 -10.58 17.31
N GLN A 137 5.44 -10.87 18.59
CA GLN A 137 4.99 -12.19 19.05
C GLN A 137 5.87 -13.37 18.57
N GLY A 138 7.19 -13.15 18.45
CA GLY A 138 8.14 -14.19 18.01
C GLY A 138 8.20 -14.40 16.49
N GLN A 139 7.41 -13.66 15.71
CA GLN A 139 7.45 -13.67 14.24
C GLN A 139 8.13 -12.40 13.71
N GLN A 140 8.89 -12.56 12.63
CA GLN A 140 9.63 -11.49 11.95
C GLN A 140 8.76 -10.85 10.85
N PHE A 141 8.76 -9.52 10.81
CA PHE A 141 8.00 -8.71 9.87
C PHE A 141 8.90 -7.66 9.22
N HIS A 142 8.61 -7.30 7.97
CA HIS A 142 9.34 -6.25 7.26
C HIS A 142 8.65 -4.91 7.45
N PHE A 143 9.44 -3.84 7.60
CA PHE A 143 8.91 -2.48 7.55
C PHE A 143 8.47 -2.14 6.13
N SER A 144 7.35 -1.43 6.02
CA SER A 144 6.96 -0.75 4.78
C SER A 144 7.36 0.71 4.87
N PHE A 145 7.72 1.32 3.73
CA PHE A 145 8.29 2.66 3.71
C PHE A 145 7.57 3.58 2.72
N TRP A 146 7.41 4.86 3.09
CA TRP A 146 6.97 5.90 2.19
C TRP A 146 8.05 6.29 1.18
N THR A 147 7.63 6.52 -0.07
CA THR A 147 8.46 7.22 -1.07
C THR A 147 7.89 8.60 -1.35
N GLY A 148 8.65 9.43 -2.07
CA GLY A 148 8.20 10.75 -2.48
C GLY A 148 7.12 10.75 -3.55
N LEU A 149 6.74 9.60 -4.09
CA LEU A 149 5.71 9.54 -5.13
C LEU A 149 4.34 9.88 -4.52
N ASN A 150 3.62 10.81 -5.14
CA ASN A 150 2.29 11.24 -4.72
C ASN A 150 1.46 11.57 -5.97
N TYR A 151 0.15 11.37 -5.89
CA TYR A 151 -0.76 11.77 -6.97
C TYR A 151 -1.20 13.22 -6.75
N ASP A 152 -0.80 14.11 -7.67
CA ASP A 152 -1.22 15.50 -7.68
C ASP A 152 -2.57 15.61 -8.40
N ASN A 153 -3.62 15.92 -7.63
CA ASN A 153 -4.99 16.07 -8.12
C ASN A 153 -5.19 17.32 -8.97
N ASP A 154 -4.38 18.37 -8.76
CA ASP A 154 -4.44 19.62 -9.53
C ASP A 154 -3.92 19.38 -10.97
N ILE A 155 -2.86 18.57 -11.07
CA ILE A 155 -2.22 18.22 -12.35
C ILE A 155 -2.89 16.97 -12.97
N GLY A 156 -3.61 16.18 -12.17
CA GLY A 156 -4.18 14.90 -12.59
C GLY A 156 -3.09 13.88 -12.96
N ASN A 157 -1.93 13.97 -12.31
CA ASN A 157 -0.78 13.12 -12.63
C ASN A 157 0.07 12.83 -11.39
N TRP A 158 0.94 11.84 -11.53
CA TRP A 158 1.91 11.44 -10.53
C TRP A 158 3.12 12.37 -10.52
N THR A 159 3.52 12.80 -9.33
CA THR A 159 4.68 13.67 -9.12
C THR A 159 5.48 13.18 -7.93
N TRP A 160 6.79 13.42 -7.95
CA TRP A 160 7.65 13.22 -6.80
C TRP A 160 7.56 14.41 -5.83
N ALA A 161 7.96 14.20 -4.58
CA ALA A 161 7.95 15.21 -3.53
C ALA A 161 8.85 16.42 -3.83
N ASP A 162 9.82 16.27 -4.73
CA ASP A 162 10.65 17.36 -5.26
C ASP A 162 9.97 18.18 -6.37
N GLY A 163 8.71 17.86 -6.70
CA GLY A 163 7.93 18.50 -7.77
C GLY A 163 8.23 17.98 -9.17
N SER A 164 9.16 17.05 -9.33
CA SER A 164 9.46 16.48 -10.64
C SER A 164 8.35 15.52 -11.09
N PRO A 165 8.02 15.49 -12.40
CA PRO A 165 7.00 14.60 -12.91
C PRO A 165 7.44 13.15 -12.78
N PHE A 166 6.50 12.25 -12.50
CA PHE A 166 6.78 10.83 -12.54
C PHE A 166 6.97 10.38 -14.00
N SER A 167 8.23 10.11 -14.39
CA SER A 167 8.59 9.60 -15.71
C SER A 167 9.37 8.29 -15.58
N PHE A 168 8.74 7.22 -15.10
CA PHE A 168 9.43 5.94 -14.96
C PHE A 168 9.45 5.17 -16.29
N GLN A 169 10.48 5.43 -17.11
CA GLN A 169 10.87 4.54 -18.21
C GLN A 169 11.86 3.51 -17.68
N LEU A 170 11.36 2.38 -17.19
CA LEU A 170 12.20 1.21 -16.96
C LEU A 170 12.02 0.22 -18.11
N GLY A 171 12.93 0.30 -19.07
CA GLY A 171 13.06 -0.65 -20.16
C GLY A 171 12.39 -0.20 -21.46
N SER A 172 13.23 0.21 -22.41
CA SER A 172 12.93 0.05 -23.82
C SER A 172 12.74 -1.43 -24.16
N GLU A 173 11.52 -1.92 -24.05
CA GLU A 173 10.96 -2.71 -25.15
C GLU A 173 9.73 -1.94 -25.64
N LYS A 174 9.96 -1.11 -26.65
CA LYS A 174 8.87 -0.51 -27.42
C LYS A 174 8.10 -1.64 -28.09
N MET A 175 6.95 -2.03 -27.56
CA MET A 175 5.92 -2.68 -28.38
C MET A 175 4.95 -1.60 -28.84
N GLY A 176 5.35 -0.88 -29.90
CA GLY A 176 4.39 -0.21 -30.77
C GLY A 176 3.49 -1.24 -31.48
N PRO A 177 2.39 -0.81 -32.10
CA PRO A 177 1.44 -1.71 -32.73
C PRO A 177 2.06 -2.28 -34.01
N VAL A 178 1.86 -3.59 -34.24
CA VAL A 178 2.15 -4.34 -35.48
C VAL A 178 3.63 -4.71 -35.72
N ALA A 179 4.06 -5.88 -35.21
CA ALA A 179 5.09 -6.73 -35.83
C ALA A 179 5.24 -8.08 -35.11
N TYR A 180 4.31 -9.01 -35.32
CA TYR A 180 4.59 -10.45 -35.16
C TYR A 180 3.90 -11.21 -36.30
N PHE A 181 4.35 -10.92 -37.52
CA PHE A 181 4.45 -11.94 -38.56
C PHE A 181 5.92 -12.30 -38.67
N SER A 182 6.19 -13.59 -38.81
CA SER A 182 7.49 -14.15 -39.21
C SER A 182 8.53 -14.38 -38.12
N LEU A 183 8.17 -15.20 -37.12
CA LEU A 183 9.09 -16.22 -36.56
C LEU A 183 8.31 -17.50 -36.19
N CYS A 184 7.40 -17.90 -37.06
CA CYS A 184 7.13 -19.32 -37.28
C CYS A 184 8.03 -19.72 -38.44
N LEU A 185 9.07 -20.50 -38.17
CA LEU A 185 9.51 -21.61 -39.00
C LEU A 185 10.71 -22.26 -38.32
N LEU A 186 10.57 -23.56 -38.09
CA LEU A 186 11.60 -24.52 -37.70
C LEU A 186 11.90 -24.61 -36.19
N GLY A 187 11.08 -25.41 -35.49
CA GLY A 187 11.41 -25.80 -34.13
C GLY A 187 10.38 -26.70 -33.46
N CYS A 188 10.06 -27.83 -34.08
CA CYS A 188 9.45 -29.01 -33.46
C CYS A 188 7.98 -28.89 -33.01
N LEU A 189 7.11 -29.30 -33.94
CA LEU A 189 5.93 -30.09 -33.62
C LEU A 189 6.32 -31.29 -32.74
N ILE A 190 5.38 -31.67 -31.87
CA ILE A 190 5.28 -32.83 -30.95
C ILE A 190 5.52 -32.44 -29.49
N PHE A 191 4.43 -32.13 -28.74
CA PHE A 191 4.01 -32.87 -27.54
C PHE A 191 2.64 -32.35 -27.01
N ASN A 192 1.65 -33.27 -27.01
CA ASN A 192 0.43 -33.42 -26.20
C ASN A 192 -0.68 -32.33 -26.08
N PRO A 193 -1.95 -32.66 -26.41
CA PRO A 193 -3.13 -31.95 -25.97
C PRO A 193 -3.69 -32.58 -24.68
N SER A 194 -3.00 -32.39 -23.55
CA SER A 194 -3.56 -32.71 -22.22
C SER A 194 -2.61 -32.29 -21.10
N LEU A 195 -2.96 -31.19 -20.42
CA LEU A 195 -2.87 -30.92 -18.97
C LEU A 195 -2.93 -29.39 -18.77
N GLU A 196 -4.04 -28.87 -18.24
CA GLU A 196 -4.23 -28.44 -16.84
C GLU A 196 -3.56 -27.08 -16.54
N GLY A 197 -4.24 -26.02 -16.14
CA GLY A 197 -5.65 -25.86 -15.79
C GLY A 197 -6.00 -24.37 -15.72
N ILE A 198 -7.28 -24.08 -15.95
CA ILE A 198 -7.90 -22.84 -15.46
C ILE A 198 -7.88 -22.99 -13.94
N GLY A 199 -6.92 -22.37 -13.26
CA GLY A 199 -6.85 -22.39 -11.81
C GLY A 199 -8.18 -21.90 -11.25
N ALA A 200 -8.88 -22.76 -10.52
CA ALA A 200 -10.09 -22.38 -9.81
C ALA A 200 -9.73 -21.20 -8.89
N ILE A 201 -10.44 -20.08 -9.03
CA ILE A 201 -10.25 -18.93 -8.15
C ILE A 201 -10.87 -19.31 -6.80
N SER A 202 -10.04 -19.72 -5.85
CA SER A 202 -10.44 -20.07 -4.48
C SER A 202 -9.93 -19.04 -3.48
N CYS A 203 -10.53 -19.01 -2.29
CA CYS A 203 -10.04 -18.14 -1.23
C CYS A 203 -8.61 -18.54 -0.79
N PRO A 204 -7.79 -17.57 -0.35
CA PRO A 204 -6.49 -17.81 0.29
C PRO A 204 -6.60 -18.72 1.50
N GLU A 205 -5.45 -19.25 1.92
CA GLU A 205 -5.32 -19.98 3.18
C GLU A 205 -5.86 -19.14 4.36
N ASP A 206 -6.52 -19.81 5.31
CA ASP A 206 -7.20 -19.22 6.47
C ASP A 206 -8.43 -18.34 6.21
N TRP A 207 -8.85 -18.17 4.95
CA TRP A 207 -10.12 -17.54 4.59
C TRP A 207 -11.15 -18.61 4.21
N ILE A 208 -12.40 -18.40 4.62
CA ILE A 208 -13.49 -19.27 4.18
C ILE A 208 -14.16 -18.72 2.92
N GLN A 209 -14.58 -19.62 2.04
CA GLN A 209 -15.39 -19.28 0.88
C GLN A 209 -16.88 -19.49 1.17
N TYR A 210 -17.70 -18.50 0.86
CA TYR A 210 -19.15 -18.64 0.77
C TYR A 210 -19.63 -18.02 -0.53
N LYS A 211 -20.04 -18.89 -1.47
CA LYS A 211 -20.34 -18.52 -2.87
C LYS A 211 -19.13 -17.83 -3.52
N ASP A 212 -19.33 -16.68 -4.13
CA ASP A 212 -18.31 -15.90 -4.84
C ASP A 212 -17.57 -14.93 -3.90
N PHE A 213 -17.69 -15.11 -2.59
CA PHE A 213 -17.06 -14.24 -1.59
C PHE A 213 -16.13 -15.01 -0.66
N CYS A 214 -15.05 -14.35 -0.25
CA CYS A 214 -14.13 -14.82 0.77
C CYS A 214 -14.28 -14.03 2.06
N TYR A 215 -14.16 -14.70 3.20
CA TYR A 215 -14.24 -14.09 4.53
C TYR A 215 -13.02 -14.45 5.37
N GLY A 216 -12.45 -13.43 6.03
CA GLY A 216 -11.29 -13.57 6.90
C GLY A 216 -11.61 -13.01 8.27
N PHE A 217 -11.37 -13.78 9.32
CA PHE A 217 -11.60 -13.38 10.71
C PHE A 217 -10.28 -13.09 11.42
N PHE A 218 -10.24 -11.96 12.11
CA PHE A 218 -9.06 -11.48 12.81
C PHE A 218 -9.43 -11.09 14.23
N SER A 219 -8.71 -11.64 15.21
CA SER A 219 -8.96 -11.40 16.64
C SER A 219 -8.20 -10.20 17.21
N ASP A 220 -7.34 -9.56 16.43
CA ASP A 220 -6.67 -8.33 16.84
C ASP A 220 -7.70 -7.24 17.13
N LYS A 221 -7.59 -6.64 18.31
CA LYS A 221 -8.57 -5.66 18.79
C LYS A 221 -8.24 -4.27 18.28
N MET A 222 -9.18 -3.64 17.61
CA MET A 222 -9.04 -2.30 17.06
C MET A 222 -10.39 -1.59 16.94
N THR A 223 -10.36 -0.28 16.67
CA THR A 223 -11.56 0.50 16.40
C THR A 223 -12.22 0.09 15.09
N TRP A 224 -13.50 0.44 14.91
CA TRP A 224 -14.24 0.05 13.70
C TRP A 224 -13.58 0.62 12.43
N SER A 225 -13.15 1.89 12.47
CA SER A 225 -12.47 2.53 11.34
C SER A 225 -11.13 1.89 11.02
N GLU A 226 -10.43 1.44 12.05
CA GLU A 226 -9.16 0.73 11.94
C GLU A 226 -9.36 -0.64 11.27
N ALA A 227 -10.39 -1.38 11.67
CA ALA A 227 -10.72 -2.68 11.09
C ALA A 227 -11.13 -2.60 9.61
N GLU A 228 -11.86 -1.56 9.21
CA GLU A 228 -12.19 -1.32 7.79
C GLU A 228 -10.94 -1.12 6.93
N VAL A 229 -9.96 -0.38 7.45
CA VAL A 229 -8.68 -0.18 6.75
C VAL A 229 -7.90 -1.50 6.65
N GLU A 230 -7.84 -2.30 7.71
CA GLU A 230 -7.19 -3.61 7.67
C GLU A 230 -7.82 -4.55 6.65
N CYS A 231 -9.15 -4.57 6.54
CA CYS A 231 -9.83 -5.35 5.50
C CYS A 231 -9.39 -4.91 4.10
N GLN A 232 -9.39 -3.60 3.83
CA GLN A 232 -8.95 -3.06 2.54
C GLN A 232 -7.47 -3.34 2.24
N TYR A 233 -6.64 -3.48 3.27
CA TYR A 233 -5.23 -3.85 3.16
C TYR A 233 -5.04 -5.33 2.80
N HIS A 234 -5.83 -6.24 3.37
CA HIS A 234 -5.73 -7.68 3.08
C HIS A 234 -5.96 -8.04 1.61
N ARG A 235 -6.92 -7.37 0.95
CA ARG A 235 -7.13 -7.52 -0.49
C ARG A 235 -7.83 -6.30 -1.07
N LYS A 236 -7.46 -5.94 -2.30
CA LYS A 236 -8.16 -4.89 -3.04
C LYS A 236 -9.65 -5.24 -3.20
N GLY A 237 -10.52 -4.32 -2.79
CA GLY A 237 -11.98 -4.52 -2.83
C GLY A 237 -12.54 -5.28 -1.62
N ALA A 238 -11.70 -5.61 -0.63
CA ALA A 238 -12.16 -6.11 0.64
C ALA A 238 -12.61 -4.98 1.57
N HIS A 239 -13.64 -5.27 2.34
CA HIS A 239 -14.27 -4.37 3.29
C HIS A 239 -14.61 -5.16 4.57
N LEU A 240 -14.94 -4.48 5.67
CA LEU A 240 -15.64 -5.15 6.76
C LEU A 240 -16.89 -5.84 6.21
N ALA A 241 -17.15 -7.05 6.70
CA ALA A 241 -18.13 -7.93 6.08
C ALA A 241 -19.53 -7.32 6.07
N SER A 242 -20.12 -7.23 4.88
CA SER A 242 -21.56 -7.13 4.73
C SER A 242 -22.22 -8.49 4.95
N ILE A 243 -23.38 -8.51 5.62
CA ILE A 243 -24.17 -9.72 5.84
C ILE A 243 -25.55 -9.50 5.20
N LEU A 244 -25.80 -10.16 4.07
CA LEU A 244 -26.94 -9.84 3.20
C LEU A 244 -28.12 -10.80 3.39
N ASN A 245 -27.92 -11.90 4.11
CA ASN A 245 -28.95 -12.88 4.42
C ASN A 245 -28.56 -13.77 5.62
N GLU A 246 -29.52 -14.53 6.11
CA GLU A 246 -29.34 -15.43 7.26
C GLU A 246 -28.29 -16.54 7.01
N ALA A 247 -28.24 -17.12 5.81
CA ALA A 247 -27.32 -18.22 5.51
C ALA A 247 -25.84 -17.76 5.49
N GLU A 248 -25.60 -16.55 4.97
CA GLU A 248 -24.31 -15.88 5.04
C GLU A 248 -23.92 -15.56 6.49
N GLY A 249 -24.83 -14.96 7.27
CA GLY A 249 -24.61 -14.65 8.68
C GLY A 249 -24.28 -15.90 9.51
N ASN A 250 -24.99 -17.01 9.31
CA ASN A 250 -24.72 -18.28 9.97
C ASN A 250 -23.35 -18.87 9.58
N THR A 251 -22.94 -18.71 8.32
CA THR A 251 -21.63 -19.15 7.83
C THR A 251 -20.50 -18.39 8.52
N VAL A 252 -20.60 -17.05 8.58
CA VAL A 252 -19.63 -16.18 9.25
C VAL A 252 -19.59 -16.47 10.76
N ALA A 253 -20.75 -16.58 11.41
CA ALA A 253 -20.87 -16.88 12.84
C ALA A 253 -20.19 -18.22 13.22
N LYS A 254 -20.39 -19.26 12.40
CA LYS A 254 -19.75 -20.57 12.59
C LYS A 254 -18.24 -20.48 12.45
N TYR A 255 -17.75 -19.75 11.44
CA TYR A 255 -16.32 -19.56 11.22
C TYR A 255 -15.64 -18.83 12.39
N ILE A 256 -16.23 -17.75 12.90
CA ILE A 256 -15.72 -17.04 14.09
C ILE A 256 -15.72 -17.98 15.30
N SER A 257 -16.82 -18.71 15.53
CA SER A 257 -16.99 -19.60 16.68
C SER A 257 -16.02 -20.79 16.68
N MET A 258 -15.55 -21.20 15.50
CA MET A 258 -14.55 -22.27 15.34
C MET A 258 -13.11 -21.74 15.45
N SER A 259 -12.91 -20.43 15.43
CA SER A 259 -11.61 -19.85 15.73
C SER A 259 -11.26 -20.11 17.20
N HIS A 260 -10.03 -20.54 17.48
CA HIS A 260 -9.56 -20.74 18.86
C HIS A 260 -9.15 -19.42 19.53
N SER A 261 -9.59 -18.28 18.98
CA SER A 261 -9.15 -16.95 19.41
C SER A 261 -10.13 -16.35 20.41
N PRO A 262 -9.64 -15.77 21.54
CA PRO A 262 -10.50 -15.16 22.53
C PRO A 262 -11.01 -13.79 22.05
N THR A 263 -12.23 -13.75 21.50
CA THR A 263 -12.95 -12.50 21.26
C THR A 263 -14.41 -12.59 21.65
N ASP A 264 -14.94 -11.53 22.27
CA ASP A 264 -16.35 -11.44 22.66
C ASP A 264 -17.20 -10.64 21.68
N ARG A 265 -16.56 -9.80 20.88
CA ARG A 265 -17.19 -8.82 20.00
C ARG A 265 -16.43 -8.75 18.69
N VAL A 266 -17.16 -8.65 17.59
CA VAL A 266 -16.57 -8.69 16.24
C VAL A 266 -17.21 -7.65 15.34
N TRP A 267 -16.42 -6.75 14.77
CA TRP A 267 -16.89 -5.74 13.83
C TRP A 267 -17.39 -6.35 12.51
N ILE A 268 -18.46 -5.74 11.99
CA ILE A 268 -18.98 -5.93 10.62
C ILE A 268 -19.17 -4.57 9.95
N GLY A 269 -19.36 -4.54 8.64
CA GLY A 269 -19.26 -3.31 7.84
C GLY A 269 -20.47 -2.38 7.91
N LEU A 270 -21.41 -2.60 8.83
CA LEU A 270 -22.62 -1.78 8.96
C LEU A 270 -22.34 -0.56 9.85
N GLN A 271 -22.71 0.63 9.38
CA GLN A 271 -22.51 1.90 10.08
C GLN A 271 -23.68 2.85 9.86
N ASP A 272 -23.95 3.74 10.82
CA ASP A 272 -24.79 4.94 10.66
C ASP A 272 -23.91 6.20 10.53
N PRO A 273 -23.37 6.49 9.32
CA PRO A 273 -22.36 7.53 9.14
C PRO A 273 -22.89 8.96 9.34
N ARG A 274 -24.21 9.15 9.30
CA ARG A 274 -24.85 10.47 9.44
C ARG A 274 -25.54 10.65 10.79
N GLN A 275 -25.40 9.69 11.70
CA GLN A 275 -25.99 9.73 13.04
C GLN A 275 -27.50 9.98 13.00
N ASN A 276 -28.18 9.43 11.99
CA ASN A 276 -29.58 9.68 11.69
C ASN A 276 -30.39 8.39 11.53
N ARG A 277 -29.85 7.27 12.03
CA ARG A 277 -30.40 5.92 11.97
C ARG A 277 -30.52 5.35 10.56
N HIS A 278 -29.79 5.90 9.60
CA HIS A 278 -29.72 5.35 8.24
C HIS A 278 -28.45 4.52 8.06
N TRP A 279 -28.57 3.24 8.38
CA TRP A 279 -27.50 2.24 8.27
C TRP A 279 -27.09 1.95 6.83
N ARG A 280 -25.78 1.79 6.61
CA ARG A 280 -25.17 1.49 5.31
C ARG A 280 -23.98 0.55 5.48
N TRP A 281 -23.79 -0.33 4.50
CA TRP A 281 -22.60 -1.16 4.39
C TRP A 281 -21.44 -0.38 3.76
N THR A 282 -20.21 -0.60 4.23
CA THR A 282 -19.00 0.03 3.68
C THR A 282 -18.68 -0.39 2.25
N ASP A 283 -19.03 -1.61 1.88
CA ASP A 283 -18.89 -2.17 0.52
C ASP A 283 -19.96 -1.68 -0.47
N SER A 284 -20.84 -0.75 -0.05
CA SER A 284 -21.98 -0.26 -0.83
C SER A 284 -23.06 -1.30 -1.16
N SER A 285 -23.05 -2.47 -0.52
CA SER A 285 -24.13 -3.45 -0.64
C SER A 285 -25.47 -2.88 -0.17
N LEU A 286 -26.56 -3.45 -0.68
CA LEU A 286 -27.90 -3.05 -0.27
C LEU A 286 -28.19 -3.51 1.17
N TYR A 287 -28.61 -2.58 2.02
CA TYR A 287 -29.10 -2.89 3.37
C TYR A 287 -30.57 -3.35 3.33
N SER A 288 -30.78 -4.66 3.16
CA SER A 288 -32.12 -5.29 3.09
C SER A 288 -32.34 -6.41 4.11
N TYR A 289 -31.32 -6.75 4.89
CA TYR A 289 -31.35 -7.79 5.90
C TYR A 289 -30.79 -7.24 7.21
N SER A 290 -31.41 -7.62 8.33
CA SER A 290 -30.93 -7.26 9.66
C SER A 290 -31.11 -8.39 10.65
N ALA A 291 -30.12 -8.58 11.52
CA ALA A 291 -30.16 -9.54 12.62
C ALA A 291 -29.87 -8.89 13.98
N TRP A 292 -30.37 -7.68 14.20
CA TRP A 292 -30.24 -6.96 15.47
C TRP A 292 -30.64 -7.84 16.66
N TYR A 293 -29.88 -7.73 17.74
CA TYR A 293 -30.24 -8.31 19.02
C TYR A 293 -31.52 -7.66 19.56
N ALA A 294 -32.25 -8.36 20.43
CA ALA A 294 -33.50 -7.85 20.97
C ALA A 294 -33.26 -6.53 21.73
N GLY A 295 -33.87 -5.45 21.25
CA GLY A 295 -33.68 -4.10 21.81
C GLY A 295 -32.76 -3.20 20.98
N GLU A 296 -32.04 -3.75 19.99
CA GLU A 296 -31.10 -3.02 19.15
C GLU A 296 -31.70 -2.63 17.78
N PRO A 297 -31.20 -1.58 17.13
CA PRO A 297 -30.16 -0.66 17.62
C PRO A 297 -30.71 0.39 18.59
N ASN A 298 -30.09 0.56 19.76
CA ASN A 298 -30.62 1.38 20.85
C ASN A 298 -29.97 2.79 20.94
N ASN A 299 -28.78 2.99 20.35
CA ASN A 299 -27.95 4.21 20.47
C ASN A 299 -27.75 4.68 21.90
N GLN A 300 -27.20 3.82 22.74
CA GLN A 300 -26.96 4.08 24.14
C GLN A 300 -26.07 5.31 24.29
N GLY A 301 -26.56 6.30 25.05
CA GLY A 301 -25.82 7.55 25.27
C GLY A 301 -25.65 8.42 24.02
N GLY A 302 -26.30 8.10 22.90
CA GLY A 302 -26.24 8.90 21.69
C GLY A 302 -24.89 8.83 20.97
N VAL A 303 -24.15 7.73 21.09
CA VAL A 303 -22.78 7.58 20.57
C VAL A 303 -22.52 6.27 19.81
N GLU A 304 -23.55 5.44 19.60
CA GLU A 304 -23.41 4.11 19.02
C GLU A 304 -23.79 4.10 17.53
N TYR A 305 -22.76 4.12 16.69
CA TYR A 305 -22.93 4.31 15.24
C TYR A 305 -22.26 3.21 14.41
N CYS A 306 -21.65 2.21 15.05
CA CYS A 306 -20.96 1.11 14.41
C CYS A 306 -21.52 -0.23 14.90
N THR A 307 -21.48 -1.26 14.06
CA THR A 307 -22.13 -2.54 14.35
C THR A 307 -21.14 -3.66 14.63
N GLU A 308 -21.43 -4.43 15.68
CA GLU A 308 -20.67 -5.61 16.08
C GLU A 308 -21.56 -6.87 16.20
N LEU A 309 -20.94 -8.04 16.13
CA LEU A 309 -21.51 -9.35 16.46
C LEU A 309 -21.18 -9.70 17.90
N LEU A 310 -22.13 -10.33 18.60
CA LEU A 310 -22.03 -10.66 20.02
C LEU A 310 -21.73 -12.15 20.26
N SER A 311 -20.65 -12.47 20.98
CA SER A 311 -20.24 -13.88 21.25
C SER A 311 -21.30 -14.70 21.97
N HIS A 312 -21.99 -14.11 22.96
CA HIS A 312 -23.03 -14.80 23.73
C HIS A 312 -24.27 -15.19 22.90
N THR A 313 -24.40 -14.65 21.69
CA THR A 313 -25.44 -15.02 20.70
C THR A 313 -24.92 -16.06 19.68
N GLY A 314 -23.69 -16.55 19.89
CA GLY A 314 -22.96 -17.33 18.89
C GLY A 314 -22.57 -16.49 17.68
N PHE A 315 -22.36 -15.18 17.85
CA PHE A 315 -22.07 -14.20 16.79
C PHE A 315 -23.17 -14.08 15.70
N LYS A 316 -24.40 -14.44 16.03
CA LYS A 316 -25.54 -14.39 15.09
C LYS A 316 -26.27 -13.06 15.10
N ASN A 317 -26.26 -12.36 16.23
CA ASN A 317 -27.01 -11.13 16.41
C ASN A 317 -26.10 -9.91 16.54
N TRP A 318 -26.65 -8.77 16.13
CA TRP A 318 -25.93 -7.52 15.97
C TRP A 318 -26.25 -6.53 17.08
N ASN A 319 -25.29 -5.69 17.43
CA ASN A 319 -25.42 -4.60 18.39
C ASN A 319 -24.85 -3.32 17.79
N ASP A 320 -25.50 -2.16 18.02
CA ASP A 320 -24.83 -0.88 17.80
C ASP A 320 -23.95 -0.56 19.01
N THR A 321 -22.77 -0.01 18.76
CA THR A 321 -21.85 0.36 19.84
C THR A 321 -20.96 1.55 19.43
N PRO A 322 -20.27 2.22 20.37
CA PRO A 322 -19.34 3.28 20.01
C PRO A 322 -18.22 2.77 19.10
N CYS A 323 -17.98 3.48 18.00
CA CYS A 323 -17.01 3.09 16.97
C CYS A 323 -15.56 3.03 17.47
N ASN A 324 -15.26 3.66 18.62
CA ASN A 324 -13.95 3.69 19.26
C ASN A 324 -13.70 2.50 20.21
N ASN A 325 -14.66 1.59 20.37
CA ASN A 325 -14.44 0.32 21.08
C ASN A 325 -13.38 -0.53 20.36
N GLN A 326 -12.76 -1.46 21.07
CA GLN A 326 -11.73 -2.32 20.52
C GLN A 326 -12.21 -3.77 20.40
N ASN A 327 -12.53 -4.20 19.18
CA ASN A 327 -13.08 -5.52 18.89
C ASN A 327 -12.26 -6.24 17.81
N GLY A 328 -12.41 -7.56 17.71
CA GLY A 328 -11.98 -8.31 16.52
C GLY A 328 -12.85 -7.94 15.32
N TYR A 329 -12.57 -8.48 14.13
CA TYR A 329 -13.27 -8.08 12.91
C TYR A 329 -13.32 -9.19 11.86
N VAL A 330 -14.30 -9.10 10.94
CA VAL A 330 -14.39 -9.97 9.77
C VAL A 330 -14.36 -9.14 8.50
N CYS A 331 -13.50 -9.53 7.58
CA CYS A 331 -13.38 -8.95 6.25
C CYS A 331 -14.13 -9.80 5.22
N LYS A 332 -14.57 -9.17 4.13
CA LYS A 332 -15.22 -9.80 2.98
C LYS A 332 -14.74 -9.19 1.67
N TYR A 333 -14.55 -10.01 0.63
CA TYR A 333 -14.38 -9.55 -0.75
C TYR A 333 -14.93 -10.55 -1.76
N GLU A 334 -15.21 -10.08 -2.98
CA GLU A 334 -15.63 -10.88 -4.13
C GLU A 334 -14.41 -11.45 -4.88
N LEU A 335 -14.50 -12.72 -5.27
CA LEU A 335 -13.40 -13.53 -5.82
C LEU A 335 -12.83 -13.05 -7.16
#